data_AF-A0ABD5QIB1-F1
#
_entry.id   AF-A0ABD5QIB1-F1
#
_cell.length_a   1.000
_cell.length_b   1.000
_cell.length_c   1.000
_cell.angle_alpha   90.00
_cell.angle_beta   90.00
_cell.angle_gamma   90.00
#
_symmetry.space_group_name_H-M   'P 1'
#
loop_
_entity.id
_entity.type
_entity.pdbx_description
1 polymer ?
#
loop_
_entity_poly.entity_id
_entity_poly.type
_entity_poly.pdbx_seq_one_letter_code
_entity_poly.pdbx_strand_id
1 'polypeptide(L)'
;MTGDDEIVYQRSFEEPLDLRTGLESAGIEFLDIDEDRTVVIHQQAIFIVTVTEGSTTTAQAIDVELWEPPADGRTDDHETILAGFVEELLATANRSHH
;
A
#
# COMPACT_ATOMS: atom_id res chain seq x y z
N MET A 1 2.80 14.45 25.68
CA MET A 1 2.78 14.51 24.22
C MET A 1 3.01 13.10 23.73
N THR A 2 1.96 12.30 23.72
CA THR A 2 1.98 10.97 23.09
C THR A 2 1.92 11.26 21.61
N GLY A 3 3.05 11.11 20.92
CA GLY A 3 3.03 11.03 19.47
C GLY A 3 2.22 9.78 19.16
N ASP A 4 1.02 9.97 18.62
CA ASP A 4 0.49 9.05 17.63
C ASP A 4 1.52 9.04 16.50
N ASP A 5 2.58 8.27 16.65
CA ASP A 5 3.42 7.86 15.53
C ASP A 5 2.55 6.86 14.77
N GLU A 6 1.66 7.38 13.92
CA GLU A 6 1.07 6.60 12.83
C GLU A 6 2.24 5.93 12.12
N ILE A 7 2.31 4.60 12.20
CA ILE A 7 3.42 3.86 11.59
C ILE A 7 3.19 3.92 10.08
N VAL A 8 3.85 4.89 9.45
CA VAL A 8 3.84 5.07 8.01
C VAL A 8 5.02 4.31 7.42
N TYR A 9 4.73 3.36 6.53
CA TYR A 9 5.74 2.63 5.78
C TYR A 9 6.02 3.35 4.46
N GLN A 10 7.13 4.07 4.41
CA GLN A 10 7.59 4.77 3.22
C GLN A 10 8.41 3.84 2.31
N ARG A 11 8.13 3.85 1.01
CA ARG A 11 8.92 3.18 -0.02
C ARG A 11 9.15 4.05 -1.24
N SER A 12 10.38 4.05 -1.72
CA SER A 12 10.75 4.56 -3.04
C SER A 12 11.05 3.41 -4.00
N PHE A 13 10.78 3.67 -5.28
CA PHE A 13 10.97 2.74 -6.39
C PHE A 13 12.03 3.27 -7.35
N GLU A 14 12.89 2.37 -7.82
CA GLU A 14 13.92 2.72 -8.82
C GLU A 14 13.30 2.96 -10.22
N GLU A 15 12.18 2.29 -10.49
CA GLU A 15 11.39 2.43 -11.71
C GLU A 15 9.97 2.86 -11.36
N PRO A 16 9.30 3.69 -12.18
CA PRO A 16 7.94 4.15 -11.90
C PRO A 16 6.97 2.96 -11.85
N LEU A 17 6.22 2.88 -10.76
CA LEU A 17 5.25 1.82 -10.49
C LEU A 17 3.84 2.30 -10.81
N ASP A 18 3.10 1.56 -11.63
CA ASP A 18 1.65 1.77 -11.75
C ASP A 18 0.94 1.08 -10.58
N LEU A 19 0.58 1.86 -9.57
CA LEU A 19 -0.01 1.37 -8.33
C LEU A 19 -1.35 0.67 -8.60
N ARG A 20 -2.21 1.24 -9.45
CA ARG A 20 -3.50 0.62 -9.79
C ARG A 20 -3.28 -0.72 -10.45
N THR A 21 -2.42 -0.77 -11.47
CA THR A 21 -2.15 -2.01 -12.19
C THR A 21 -1.57 -3.09 -11.27
N GLY A 22 -0.70 -2.70 -10.32
CA GLY A 22 -0.17 -3.59 -9.30
C GLY A 22 -1.27 -4.17 -8.40
N LEU A 23 -2.16 -3.30 -7.89
CA LEU A 23 -3.28 -3.71 -7.03
C LEU A 23 -4.29 -4.60 -7.79
N GLU A 24 -4.65 -4.25 -9.02
CA GLU A 24 -5.51 -5.06 -9.89
C GLU A 24 -4.89 -6.45 -10.16
N SER A 25 -3.59 -6.49 -10.43
CA SER A 25 -2.87 -7.74 -10.71
C SER A 25 -2.72 -8.62 -9.46
N ALA A 26 -2.66 -8.00 -8.28
CA ALA A 26 -2.71 -8.70 -7.01
C ALA A 26 -4.13 -9.18 -6.64
N GLY A 27 -5.16 -8.73 -7.36
CA GLY A 27 -6.56 -8.99 -7.02
C GLY A 27 -6.99 -8.27 -5.73
N ILE A 28 -6.32 -7.17 -5.39
CA ILE A 28 -6.57 -6.38 -4.20
C ILE A 28 -7.64 -5.33 -4.52
N GLU A 29 -8.62 -5.17 -3.62
CA GLU A 29 -9.66 -4.18 -3.76
C GLU A 29 -9.13 -2.79 -3.37
N PHE A 30 -9.42 -1.77 -4.18
CA PHE A 30 -8.99 -0.40 -3.92
C PHE A 30 -10.01 0.63 -4.40
N LEU A 31 -9.90 1.83 -3.84
CA LEU A 31 -10.69 3.00 -4.18
C LEU A 31 -9.78 4.24 -4.20
N ASP A 32 -9.66 4.87 -5.36
CA ASP A 32 -9.03 6.19 -5.47
C ASP A 32 -9.89 7.24 -4.76
N ILE A 33 -9.29 7.94 -3.81
CA ILE A 33 -9.93 9.08 -3.13
C ILE A 33 -9.63 10.37 -3.90
N ASP A 34 -8.36 10.54 -4.27
CA ASP A 34 -7.85 11.68 -5.03
C ASP A 34 -6.71 11.22 -5.97
N GLU A 35 -6.02 12.16 -6.63
CA GLU A 35 -4.97 11.85 -7.62
C GLU A 35 -3.76 11.10 -7.05
N ASP A 36 -3.48 11.29 -5.76
CA ASP A 36 -2.33 10.71 -5.05
C ASP A 36 -2.74 9.71 -3.96
N ARG A 37 -4.02 9.63 -3.57
CA ARG A 37 -4.46 8.84 -2.42
C ARG A 37 -5.41 7.73 -2.83
N THR A 38 -5.08 6.51 -2.40
CA THR A 38 -5.86 5.32 -2.66
C THR A 38 -6.12 4.58 -1.36
N VAL A 39 -7.39 4.30 -1.07
CA VAL A 39 -7.76 3.35 0.00
C VAL A 39 -7.66 1.96 -0.56
N VAL A 40 -7.00 1.06 0.18
CA VAL A 40 -6.78 -0.32 -0.21
C VAL A 40 -7.39 -1.23 0.85
N ILE A 41 -8.19 -2.19 0.42
CA ILE A 41 -8.85 -3.17 1.29
C ILE A 41 -8.23 -4.53 0.96
N HIS A 42 -7.47 -5.06 1.91
CA HIS A 42 -6.78 -6.34 1.72
C HIS A 42 -6.84 -7.17 3.00
N GLN A 43 -7.25 -8.44 2.89
CA GLN A 43 -7.37 -9.36 4.04
C GLN A 43 -8.15 -8.76 5.22
N GLN A 44 -9.27 -8.09 4.96
CA GLN A 44 -10.09 -7.38 5.98
C GLN A 44 -9.36 -6.25 6.73
N ALA A 45 -8.18 -5.85 6.29
CA ALA A 45 -7.47 -4.66 6.75
C ALA A 45 -7.67 -3.51 5.76
N ILE A 46 -7.65 -2.29 6.29
CA ILE A 46 -7.75 -1.05 5.50
C ILE A 46 -6.42 -0.34 5.56
N PHE A 47 -5.86 -0.08 4.38
CA PHE A 47 -4.63 0.65 4.18
C PHE A 47 -4.92 1.94 3.41
N ILE A 48 -4.17 3.00 3.74
CA ILE A 48 -4.11 4.22 2.94
C ILE A 48 -2.77 4.23 2.24
N VAL A 49 -2.79 4.22 0.91
CA VAL A 49 -1.60 4.40 0.09
C VAL A 49 -1.60 5.82 -0.46
N THR A 50 -0.59 6.59 -0.10
CA THR A 50 -0.38 7.95 -0.60
C THR A 50 0.86 7.99 -1.47
N VAL A 51 0.72 8.42 -2.72
CA VAL A 51 1.84 8.69 -3.61
C VAL A 51 2.49 9.99 -3.18
N THR A 52 3.73 9.92 -2.73
CA THR A 52 4.51 11.10 -2.30
C THR A 52 5.33 11.68 -3.43
N GLU A 53 5.70 10.86 -4.42
CA GLU A 53 6.40 11.29 -5.62
C GLU A 53 5.82 10.61 -6.87
N GLY A 54 5.44 11.40 -7.87
CA GLY A 54 4.84 10.92 -9.12
C GLY A 54 3.31 11.04 -9.10
N SER A 55 2.62 9.99 -9.57
CA SER A 55 1.16 9.88 -9.58
C SER A 55 0.76 8.41 -9.45
N THR A 56 -0.50 8.10 -9.21
CA THR A 56 -1.01 6.70 -9.06
C THR A 56 -0.62 5.73 -10.17
N THR A 57 -0.35 6.19 -11.40
CA THR A 57 0.09 5.33 -12.52
C THR A 57 1.61 5.32 -12.74
N THR A 58 2.35 6.21 -12.09
CA THR A 58 3.81 6.35 -12.23
C THR A 58 4.43 6.72 -10.88
N ALA A 59 4.06 5.98 -9.83
CA ALA A 59 4.48 6.25 -8.48
C ALA A 59 5.97 5.93 -8.36
N GLN A 60 6.75 6.91 -7.88
CA GLN A 60 8.18 6.75 -7.57
C GLN A 60 8.42 6.66 -6.07
N ALA A 61 7.53 7.22 -5.27
CA ALA A 61 7.52 7.01 -3.84
C ALA A 61 6.08 6.94 -3.33
N ILE A 62 5.85 6.05 -2.37
CA ILE A 62 4.58 5.89 -1.68
C ILE A 62 4.80 5.83 -0.18
N ASP A 63 3.80 6.32 0.55
CA ASP A 63 3.60 6.10 1.96
C ASP A 63 2.40 5.16 2.13
N VAL A 64 2.58 4.12 2.95
CA VAL A 64 1.52 3.17 3.28
C VAL A 64 1.24 3.23 4.76
N GLU A 65 -0.01 3.44 5.11
CA GLU A 65 -0.49 3.55 6.48
C GLU A 65 -1.57 2.50 6.71
N LEU A 66 -1.51 1.78 7.84
CA LEU A 66 -2.56 0.84 8.24
C LEU A 66 -3.57 1.58 9.11
N TRP A 67 -4.74 1.81 8.53
CA TRP A 67 -5.82 2.55 9.16
C TRP A 67 -6.68 1.66 10.06
N GLU A 68 -7.04 0.48 9.56
CA GLU A 68 -7.69 -0.56 10.37
C GLU A 68 -6.96 -1.90 10.20
N PRO A 69 -6.52 -2.53 11.30
CA PRO A 69 -5.93 -3.87 11.26
C PRO A 69 -6.97 -4.91 10.85
N PRO A 70 -6.54 -6.10 10.37
CA PRO A 70 -7.44 -7.14 9.93
C PRO A 70 -8.34 -7.63 11.07
N ALA A 71 -9.65 -7.70 10.80
CA ALA A 71 -10.66 -8.10 11.79
C ALA A 71 -10.55 -9.59 12.21
N ASP A 72 -9.74 -10.39 11.51
CA ASP A 72 -9.56 -11.83 11.74
C ASP A 72 -8.85 -12.18 13.07
N GLY A 73 -8.46 -11.18 13.88
CA GLY A 73 -7.81 -11.40 15.17
C GLY A 73 -6.35 -11.87 15.06
N ARG A 74 -5.71 -11.63 13.90
CA ARG A 74 -4.27 -11.80 13.75
C ARG A 74 -3.54 -10.92 14.76
N THR A 75 -2.59 -11.52 15.47
CA THR A 75 -1.71 -10.82 16.42
C THR A 75 -0.41 -10.35 15.76
N ASP A 76 -0.37 -10.32 14.43
CA ASP A 76 0.77 -9.77 13.70
C ASP A 76 0.92 -8.28 14.07
N ASP A 77 2.16 -7.86 14.33
CA ASP A 77 2.46 -6.47 14.60
C ASP A 77 2.15 -5.61 13.37
N HIS A 78 1.79 -4.35 13.60
CA HIS A 78 1.46 -3.37 12.57
C HIS A 78 2.50 -3.34 11.43
N GLU A 79 3.79 -3.33 11.77
CA GLU A 79 4.89 -3.34 10.80
C GLU A 79 4.91 -4.61 9.94
N THR A 80 4.57 -5.77 10.50
CA THR A 80 4.53 -7.05 9.76
C THR A 80 3.40 -7.06 8.74
N ILE A 81 2.24 -6.50 9.12
CA ILE A 81 1.08 -6.36 8.23
C ILE A 81 1.42 -5.43 7.05
N LEU A 82 2.01 -4.26 7.34
CA LEU A 82 2.44 -3.30 6.32
C LEU A 82 3.49 -3.89 5.38
N ALA A 83 4.54 -4.50 5.92
CA ALA A 83 5.60 -5.11 5.13
C ALA A 83 5.05 -6.20 4.21
N GLY A 84 4.18 -7.08 4.72
CA GLY A 84 3.58 -8.16 3.93
C GLY A 84 2.73 -7.65 2.76
N PHE A 85 1.93 -6.60 2.99
CA PHE A 85 1.15 -5.97 1.93
C PHE A 85 2.05 -5.36 0.84
N VAL A 86 3.09 -4.62 1.23
CA VAL A 86 4.02 -4.00 0.28
C VAL A 86 4.79 -5.04 -0.52
N GLU A 87 5.28 -6.10 0.12
CA GLU A 87 5.99 -7.19 -0.57
C GLU A 87 5.10 -7.90 -1.60
N GLU A 88 3.83 -8.14 -1.28
CA GLU A 88 2.87 -8.73 -2.21
C GLU A 88 2.57 -7.82 -3.40
N LEU A 89 2.35 -6.53 -3.14
CA LEU A 89 2.16 -5.51 -4.18
C LEU A 89 3.35 -5.46 -5.13
N LEU A 90 4.58 -5.49 -4.60
CA LEU A 90 5.79 -5.46 -5.43
C LEU A 90 5.99 -6.77 -6.19
N ALA A 91 5.71 -7.91 -5.57
CA ALA A 91 5.81 -9.21 -6.22
C ALA A 91 4.86 -9.36 -7.41
N THR A 92 3.69 -8.70 -7.37
CA THR A 92 2.67 -8.75 -8.43
C THR A 92 2.89 -7.69 -9.49
N ALA A 93 3.24 -6.46 -9.10
CA ALA A 93 3.54 -5.41 -10.05
C ALA A 93 4.80 -5.71 -10.90
N ASN A 94 5.82 -6.35 -10.32
CA ASN A 94 7.01 -6.77 -11.08
C ASN A 94 6.71 -7.92 -12.07
N ARG A 95 5.70 -8.75 -11.80
CA ARG A 95 5.27 -9.81 -12.74
C ARG A 95 4.48 -9.28 -13.93
N SER A 96 3.91 -8.09 -13.82
CA SER A 96 3.09 -7.47 -14.86
C SER A 96 3.92 -6.83 -15.97
N HIS A 97 5.24 -6.72 -15.79
CA HIS A 97 6.21 -6.16 -16.75
C HIS A 97 6.73 -7.19 -17.79
N HIS A 98 6.08 -8.34 -17.98
CA HIS A 98 6.55 -9.40 -18.89
C HIS A 98 5.51 -9.86 -19.92
#